data_AF-A0A960Z3G0-F1
#
_entry.id   AF-A0A960Z3G0-F1
#
_cell.length_a   1.000
_cell.length_b   1.000
_cell.length_c   1.000
_cell.angle_alpha   90.00
_cell.angle_beta   90.00
_cell.angle_gamma   90.00
#
_symmetry.space_group_name_H-M   'P 1'
#
loop_
_entity.id
_entity.type
_entity.pdbx_description
1 polymer ?
#
loop_
_entity_poly.entity_id
_entity_poly.type
_entity_poly.pdbx_seq_one_letter_code
_entity_poly.pdbx_strand_id
1 'polypeptide(L)'
;MLRAAVVRLGLVLVVAAAAVPALGQDCCQIEEGYRMIWSGSDSTMTYRELAAYCGPILWFSPDEPNLEGAKGKDIRVPMNFPFEPGLDAPLIYYRVRTLLTRGDDKAAIVRDDPARVDTEINLAEVVGIDLDYFYYYPSEEGLGAHKHDVEATYFKVYVHHCQGCTTPHYALYIERTIAKAHGLLWYDNTLVTDEYTEFPMTILVEEGKHASCTDKNHDGVYTP
;
A
#
# COMPACT_ATOMS: atom_id res chain seq x y z
N MET A 1 -6.75 19.65 -66.83
CA MET A 1 -7.39 19.19 -65.58
C MET A 1 -6.29 18.94 -64.56
N LEU A 2 -6.01 19.89 -63.67
CA LEU A 2 -5.07 19.75 -62.55
C LEU A 2 -5.85 19.95 -61.25
N ARG A 3 -5.84 18.95 -60.38
CA ARG A 3 -6.63 18.92 -59.14
C ARG A 3 -5.97 19.77 -58.06
N ALA A 4 -6.73 20.67 -57.45
CA ALA A 4 -6.32 21.44 -56.28
C ALA A 4 -6.27 20.53 -55.04
N ALA A 5 -5.14 20.52 -54.34
CA ALA A 5 -4.99 19.86 -53.05
C ALA A 5 -5.47 20.81 -51.94
N VAL A 6 -6.51 20.42 -51.22
CA VAL A 6 -7.01 21.12 -50.03
C VAL A 6 -6.18 20.67 -48.83
N VAL A 7 -5.35 21.57 -48.30
CA VAL A 7 -4.64 21.36 -47.03
C VAL A 7 -5.59 21.74 -45.91
N ARG A 8 -6.04 20.75 -45.13
CA ARG A 8 -6.78 20.99 -43.88
C ARG A 8 -5.78 21.18 -42.74
N LEU A 9 -5.64 22.42 -42.25
CA LEU A 9 -4.96 22.70 -40.99
C LEU A 9 -5.84 22.18 -39.85
N GLY A 10 -5.44 21.08 -39.21
CA GLY A 10 -6.04 20.63 -37.96
C GLY A 10 -5.53 21.50 -36.81
N LEU A 11 -6.42 22.27 -36.21
CA LEU A 11 -6.15 23.01 -34.98
C LEU A 11 -6.06 21.99 -33.83
N VAL A 12 -4.84 21.69 -33.36
CA VAL A 12 -4.64 20.88 -32.15
C VAL A 12 -4.80 21.80 -30.94
N LEU A 13 -5.91 21.63 -30.22
CA LEU A 13 -6.14 22.29 -28.95
C LEU A 13 -5.28 21.59 -27.88
N VAL A 14 -4.11 22.16 -27.57
CA VAL A 14 -3.31 21.73 -26.42
C VAL A 14 -3.96 22.32 -25.18
N VAL A 15 -4.76 21.52 -24.47
CA VAL A 15 -5.21 21.88 -23.13
C VAL A 15 -3.99 21.73 -22.22
N ALA A 16 -3.32 22.84 -21.93
CA ALA A 16 -2.34 22.89 -20.87
C ALA A 16 -3.08 22.63 -19.55
N ALA A 17 -2.89 21.44 -18.97
CA ALA A 17 -3.29 21.19 -17.60
C ALA A 17 -2.52 22.18 -16.72
N ALA A 18 -3.22 23.15 -16.15
CA ALA A 18 -2.63 24.03 -15.16
C ALA A 18 -2.18 23.15 -13.99
N ALA A 19 -0.87 23.15 -13.72
CA ALA A 19 -0.33 22.53 -12.53
C ALA A 19 -0.98 23.22 -11.31
N VAL A 20 -1.78 22.47 -10.56
CA VAL A 20 -2.27 22.92 -9.26
C VAL A 20 -1.04 23.04 -8.36
N PRO A 21 -0.75 24.20 -7.77
CA PRO A 21 0.37 24.32 -6.85
C PRO A 21 0.12 23.40 -5.66
N ALA A 22 1.13 22.62 -5.27
CA ALA A 22 1.14 21.75 -4.09
C ALA A 22 1.14 22.60 -2.80
N LEU A 23 0.06 23.34 -2.55
CA LEU A 23 -0.09 24.27 -1.42
C LEU A 23 -0.34 23.56 -0.07
N GLY A 24 -0.07 22.26 0.05
CA GLY A 24 -0.28 21.48 1.27
C GLY A 24 0.91 20.65 1.75
N GLN A 25 1.97 20.50 0.94
CA GLN A 25 3.09 19.63 1.29
C GLN A 25 4.01 20.25 2.35
N ASP A 26 4.26 21.55 2.28
CA ASP A 26 5.30 22.20 3.11
C ASP A 26 4.97 22.24 4.61
N CYS A 27 3.70 22.35 5.03
CA CYS A 27 3.34 22.43 6.45
C CYS A 27 3.22 21.06 7.14
N CYS A 28 3.16 19.97 6.37
CA CYS A 28 2.92 18.62 6.87
C CYS A 28 4.13 17.71 6.80
N GLN A 29 5.17 18.10 6.06
CA GLN A 29 6.39 17.32 5.91
C GLN A 29 7.15 17.25 7.24
N ILE A 30 7.32 16.03 7.78
CA ILE A 30 8.12 15.80 8.99
C ILE A 30 9.58 15.58 8.60
N GLU A 31 10.44 16.54 8.98
CA GLU A 31 11.89 16.53 8.73
C GLU A 31 12.29 16.27 7.24
N GLU A 32 13.55 16.47 6.91
CA GLU A 32 14.07 15.95 5.65
C GLU A 32 14.21 14.44 5.83
N GLY A 33 13.22 13.67 5.38
CA GLY A 33 13.43 12.24 5.13
C GLY A 33 12.23 11.32 5.18
N TYR A 34 11.23 11.53 6.02
CA TYR A 34 10.09 10.61 5.98
C TYR A 34 9.25 10.86 4.73
N ARG A 35 8.97 9.80 3.95
CA ARG A 35 8.08 9.92 2.80
C ARG A 35 6.62 9.85 3.25
N MET A 36 5.90 10.93 2.96
CA MET A 36 4.47 11.05 3.17
C MET A 36 3.71 10.21 2.13
N ILE A 37 2.80 9.36 2.57
CA ILE A 37 1.94 8.55 1.68
C ILE A 37 0.58 9.21 1.40
N TRP A 38 0.15 10.13 2.28
CA TRP A 38 -1.08 10.90 2.13
C TRP A 38 -1.04 12.17 2.99
N SER A 39 -1.73 13.23 2.54
CA SER A 39 -2.08 14.40 3.35
C SER A 39 -3.45 14.95 2.99
N GLY A 40 -4.18 15.45 3.99
CA GLY A 40 -5.46 16.12 3.77
C GLY A 40 -5.98 16.88 4.99
N SER A 41 -6.96 17.76 4.75
CA SER A 41 -7.68 18.49 5.81
C SER A 41 -8.82 17.71 6.45
N ASP A 42 -9.30 16.66 5.78
CA ASP A 42 -10.38 15.82 6.27
C ASP A 42 -9.88 14.99 7.45
N SER A 43 -10.54 15.14 8.61
CA SER A 43 -10.18 14.41 9.82
C SER A 43 -10.76 13.00 9.85
N THR A 44 -11.49 12.59 8.82
CA THR A 44 -12.14 11.28 8.73
C THR A 44 -11.59 10.49 7.56
N MET A 45 -11.34 9.20 7.78
CA MET A 45 -10.87 8.28 6.76
C MET A 45 -11.46 6.90 7.02
N THR A 46 -11.85 6.17 5.98
CA THR A 46 -12.28 4.78 6.11
C THR A 46 -11.09 3.82 6.17
N TYR A 47 -11.27 2.63 6.74
CA TYR A 47 -10.26 1.57 6.66
C TYR A 47 -9.92 1.19 5.22
N ARG A 48 -10.90 1.21 4.30
CA ARG A 48 -10.68 1.01 2.87
C ARG A 48 -9.74 2.05 2.27
N GLU A 49 -9.96 3.33 2.53
CA GLU A 49 -9.10 4.40 2.02
C GLU A 49 -7.69 4.29 2.59
N LEU A 50 -7.56 4.06 3.90
CA LEU A 50 -6.28 3.82 4.55
C LEU A 50 -5.53 2.66 3.88
N ALA A 51 -6.22 1.54 3.65
CA ALA A 51 -5.62 0.38 2.99
C ALA A 51 -5.27 0.62 1.52
N ALA A 52 -5.97 1.53 0.84
CA ALA A 52 -5.64 1.90 -0.54
C ALA A 52 -4.37 2.77 -0.59
N TYR A 53 -4.19 3.71 0.33
CA TYR A 53 -2.98 4.54 0.39
C TYR A 53 -1.73 3.76 0.81
N CYS A 54 -1.88 2.78 1.70
CA CYS A 54 -0.77 1.97 2.19
C CYS A 54 -0.47 0.73 1.34
N GLY A 55 -1.32 0.38 0.36
CA GLY A 55 -1.27 -0.92 -0.33
C GLY A 55 0.11 -1.27 -0.90
N PRO A 56 0.69 -2.44 -0.57
CA PRO A 56 2.00 -2.83 -1.09
C PRO A 56 1.92 -3.23 -2.57
N ILE A 57 3.07 -3.15 -3.24
CA ILE A 57 3.31 -3.81 -4.53
C ILE A 57 3.94 -5.16 -4.23
N LEU A 58 3.34 -6.25 -4.71
CA LEU A 58 3.98 -7.57 -4.65
C LEU A 58 4.73 -7.82 -5.95
N TRP A 59 6.03 -8.09 -5.84
CA TRP A 59 6.89 -8.44 -6.96
C TRP A 59 7.25 -9.91 -6.89
N PHE A 60 6.96 -10.63 -7.98
CA PHE A 60 7.22 -12.06 -8.11
C PHE A 60 8.37 -12.29 -9.08
N SER A 61 9.21 -13.30 -8.79
CA SER A 61 10.11 -13.87 -9.80
C SER A 61 9.30 -14.28 -11.02
N PRO A 62 9.76 -14.02 -12.26
CA PRO A 62 9.12 -14.57 -13.47
C PRO A 62 9.02 -16.10 -13.48
N ASP A 63 9.85 -16.76 -12.68
CA ASP A 63 9.92 -18.22 -12.55
C ASP A 63 9.11 -18.74 -11.34
N GLU A 64 8.35 -17.87 -10.64
CA GLU A 64 7.41 -18.27 -9.58
C GLU A 64 6.43 -19.33 -10.10
N PRO A 65 6.46 -20.56 -9.54
CA PRO A 65 5.64 -21.67 -10.02
C PRO A 65 4.15 -21.36 -10.09
N ASN A 66 3.62 -20.63 -9.11
CA ASN A 66 2.19 -20.27 -9.06
C ASN A 66 1.80 -19.20 -10.10
N LEU A 67 2.75 -18.58 -10.81
CA LEU A 67 2.43 -17.74 -11.97
C LEU A 67 2.03 -18.59 -13.18
N GLU A 68 2.51 -19.83 -13.30
CA GLU A 68 2.31 -20.68 -14.49
C GLU A 68 2.69 -19.95 -15.81
N GLY A 69 3.69 -19.07 -15.75
CA GLY A 69 4.14 -18.23 -16.87
C GLY A 69 3.26 -17.01 -17.17
N ALA A 70 2.23 -16.74 -16.36
CA ALA A 70 1.41 -15.53 -16.46
C ALA A 70 2.23 -14.25 -16.22
N LYS A 71 1.84 -13.15 -16.89
CA LYS A 71 2.56 -11.87 -16.83
C LYS A 71 1.59 -10.69 -16.79
N GLY A 72 2.02 -9.60 -16.16
CA GLY A 72 1.27 -8.35 -16.11
C GLY A 72 -0.16 -8.56 -15.62
N LYS A 73 -1.15 -8.11 -16.40
CA LYS A 73 -2.57 -8.19 -16.04
C LYS A 73 -3.13 -9.63 -15.97
N ASP A 74 -2.41 -10.61 -16.49
CA ASP A 74 -2.84 -12.01 -16.51
C ASP A 74 -2.41 -12.74 -15.22
N ILE A 75 -1.63 -12.11 -14.35
CA ILE A 75 -1.30 -12.62 -13.03
C ILE A 75 -2.58 -12.73 -12.18
N ARG A 76 -2.72 -13.84 -11.47
CA ARG A 76 -3.88 -14.17 -10.63
C ARG A 76 -3.53 -14.53 -9.18
N VAL A 77 -2.25 -14.46 -8.83
CA VAL A 77 -1.75 -14.62 -7.46
C VAL A 77 -1.41 -13.26 -6.85
N PRO A 78 -1.57 -13.08 -5.53
CA PRO A 78 -2.14 -14.02 -4.57
C PRO A 78 -3.64 -14.25 -4.83
N MET A 79 -4.16 -15.39 -4.39
CA MET A 79 -5.54 -15.83 -4.67
C MET A 79 -6.46 -15.59 -3.48
N ASN A 80 -7.77 -15.74 -3.70
CA ASN A 80 -8.71 -15.86 -2.60
C ASN A 80 -8.57 -17.20 -1.86
N PHE A 81 -8.98 -17.23 -0.59
CA PHE A 81 -8.99 -18.46 0.20
C PHE A 81 -9.88 -19.54 -0.44
N PRO A 82 -9.56 -20.84 -0.25
CA PRO A 82 -10.22 -21.93 -0.96
C PRO A 82 -11.68 -22.15 -0.54
N PHE A 83 -12.12 -21.53 0.56
CA PHE A 83 -13.51 -21.56 1.01
C PHE A 83 -14.36 -20.41 0.46
N GLU A 84 -13.75 -19.47 -0.29
CA GLU A 84 -14.43 -18.36 -0.94
C GLU A 84 -14.68 -18.64 -2.42
N PRO A 85 -15.66 -17.97 -3.05
CA PRO A 85 -15.86 -18.04 -4.49
C PRO A 85 -14.60 -17.59 -5.25
N GLY A 86 -14.22 -18.32 -6.29
CA GLY A 86 -13.06 -17.99 -7.12
C GLY A 86 -13.16 -16.60 -7.74
N LEU A 87 -12.05 -15.87 -7.76
CA LEU A 87 -11.93 -14.55 -8.37
C LEU A 87 -11.12 -14.59 -9.66
N ASP A 88 -11.48 -13.74 -10.63
CA ASP A 88 -10.70 -13.49 -11.86
C ASP A 88 -9.75 -12.28 -11.69
N ALA A 89 -9.17 -12.14 -10.51
CA ALA A 89 -8.21 -11.09 -10.17
C ALA A 89 -7.36 -11.53 -8.98
N PRO A 90 -6.12 -11.03 -8.85
CA PRO A 90 -5.35 -11.21 -7.62
C PRO A 90 -6.07 -10.54 -6.45
N LEU A 91 -5.96 -11.13 -5.26
CA LEU A 91 -6.60 -10.65 -4.04
C LEU A 91 -5.59 -10.55 -2.91
N ILE A 92 -5.63 -9.42 -2.20
CA ILE A 92 -4.92 -9.19 -0.95
C ILE A 92 -5.96 -8.79 0.09
N TYR A 93 -5.89 -9.41 1.27
CA TYR A 93 -6.72 -9.04 2.41
C TYR A 93 -5.99 -8.03 3.26
N TYR A 94 -6.74 -7.16 3.93
CA TYR A 94 -6.16 -6.24 4.90
C TYR A 94 -6.93 -6.26 6.22
N ARG A 95 -6.26 -5.86 7.29
CA ARG A 95 -6.83 -5.71 8.63
C ARG A 95 -6.21 -4.52 9.34
N VAL A 96 -7.05 -3.59 9.78
CA VAL A 96 -6.65 -2.61 10.80
C VAL A 96 -6.69 -3.31 12.16
N ARG A 97 -5.50 -3.58 12.72
CA ARG A 97 -5.32 -4.35 13.95
C ARG A 97 -5.46 -3.48 15.19
N THR A 98 -4.85 -2.29 15.17
CA THR A 98 -4.82 -1.41 16.34
C THR A 98 -4.85 0.04 15.90
N LEU A 99 -5.65 0.84 16.61
CA LEU A 99 -5.60 2.30 16.56
C LEU A 99 -4.99 2.78 17.88
N LEU A 100 -3.93 3.56 17.79
CA LEU A 100 -3.31 4.22 18.92
C LEU A 100 -3.89 5.62 19.02
N THR A 101 -4.41 6.00 20.19
CA THR A 101 -5.04 7.31 20.44
C THR A 101 -4.23 8.18 21.38
N ARG A 102 -4.48 9.49 21.34
CA ARG A 102 -3.96 10.44 22.32
C ARG A 102 -4.92 10.56 23.51
N GLY A 103 -4.66 9.83 24.59
CA GLY A 103 -5.46 9.87 25.82
C GLY A 103 -6.74 9.02 25.75
N ASP A 104 -7.50 9.03 26.85
CA ASP A 104 -8.56 8.05 27.11
C ASP A 104 -9.99 8.53 26.77
N ASP A 105 -10.17 9.83 26.50
CA ASP A 105 -11.51 10.45 26.56
C ASP A 105 -12.24 10.58 25.21
N LYS A 106 -11.57 10.30 24.08
CA LYS A 106 -12.14 10.55 22.74
C LYS A 106 -12.07 9.34 21.82
N ALA A 107 -13.15 9.16 21.05
CA ALA A 107 -13.32 7.99 20.20
C ALA A 107 -12.48 8.07 18.91
N ALA A 108 -11.63 7.07 18.70
CA ALA A 108 -10.87 6.86 17.46
C ALA A 108 -11.77 6.50 16.27
N ILE A 109 -12.92 5.89 16.53
CA ILE A 109 -13.88 5.42 15.53
C ILE A 109 -15.09 6.34 15.56
N VAL A 110 -15.39 6.96 14.42
CA VAL A 110 -16.56 7.84 14.23
C VAL A 110 -17.79 7.01 13.89
N ARG A 111 -17.60 6.03 13.00
CA ARG A 111 -18.65 5.12 12.53
C ARG A 111 -18.06 3.72 12.43
N ASP A 112 -18.70 2.77 13.10
CA ASP A 112 -18.30 1.36 13.02
C ASP A 112 -19.16 0.62 11.99
N ASP A 113 -18.51 0.04 10.99
CA ASP A 113 -19.12 -0.87 10.03
C ASP A 113 -18.97 -2.31 10.56
N PRO A 114 -20.03 -3.12 10.65
CA PRO A 114 -19.93 -4.51 11.08
C PRO A 114 -18.97 -5.36 10.23
N ALA A 115 -18.85 -5.07 8.93
CA ALA A 115 -17.87 -5.73 8.06
C ALA A 115 -16.44 -5.18 8.24
N ARG A 116 -16.32 -4.08 8.98
CA ARG A 116 -15.12 -3.27 9.26
C ARG A 116 -14.50 -2.61 8.03
N VAL A 117 -14.97 -2.87 6.83
CA VAL A 117 -14.34 -2.37 5.59
C VAL A 117 -14.52 -0.86 5.47
N ASP A 118 -15.72 -0.37 5.78
CA ASP A 118 -16.05 1.05 5.68
C ASP A 118 -16.15 1.72 7.07
N THR A 119 -15.52 1.12 8.10
CA THR A 119 -15.35 1.75 9.42
C THR A 119 -14.55 3.05 9.25
N GLU A 120 -15.08 4.14 9.80
CA GLU A 120 -14.49 5.48 9.71
C GLU A 120 -13.72 5.82 10.99
N ILE A 121 -12.47 6.23 10.84
CA ILE A 121 -11.62 6.70 11.93
C ILE A 121 -11.52 8.22 11.96
N ASN A 122 -11.30 8.75 13.17
CA ASN A 122 -11.02 10.15 13.42
C ASN A 122 -9.50 10.38 13.51
N LEU A 123 -8.89 10.88 12.44
CA LEU A 123 -7.47 11.23 12.38
C LEU A 123 -7.08 12.31 13.39
N ALA A 124 -8.03 13.10 13.92
CA ALA A 124 -7.74 14.06 14.99
C ALA A 124 -7.36 13.40 16.32
N GLU A 125 -7.79 12.15 16.53
CA GLU A 125 -7.62 11.44 17.80
C GLU A 125 -6.63 10.27 17.68
N VAL A 126 -6.46 9.75 16.46
CA VAL A 126 -5.49 8.70 16.15
C VAL A 126 -4.09 9.30 15.97
N VAL A 127 -3.08 8.64 16.55
CA VAL A 127 -1.65 8.98 16.42
C VAL A 127 -0.84 7.88 15.74
N GLY A 128 -1.34 6.66 15.72
CA GLY A 128 -0.68 5.55 15.04
C GLY A 128 -1.65 4.42 14.73
N ILE A 129 -1.34 3.64 13.69
CA ILE A 129 -2.19 2.57 13.19
C ILE A 129 -1.31 1.37 12.85
N ASP A 130 -1.67 0.20 13.39
CA ASP A 130 -1.11 -1.07 12.94
C ASP A 130 -2.03 -1.64 11.85
N LEU A 131 -1.50 -1.76 10.63
CA LEU A 131 -2.21 -2.25 9.45
C LEU A 131 -1.51 -3.50 8.92
N ASP A 132 -2.29 -4.57 8.73
CA ASP A 132 -1.79 -5.84 8.24
C ASP A 132 -2.35 -6.12 6.84
N TYR A 133 -1.52 -6.65 5.95
CA TYR A 133 -1.92 -7.25 4.68
C TYR A 133 -1.61 -8.75 4.70
N PHE A 134 -2.52 -9.55 4.15
CA PHE A 134 -2.37 -11.00 4.03
C PHE A 134 -2.56 -11.43 2.58
N TYR A 135 -1.74 -12.39 2.17
CA TYR A 135 -1.73 -12.91 0.81
C TYR A 135 -1.65 -14.43 0.86
N TYR A 136 -2.55 -15.07 0.13
CA TYR A 136 -2.71 -16.51 0.12
C TYR A 136 -2.21 -17.11 -1.20
N TYR A 137 -1.43 -18.18 -1.08
CA TYR A 137 -0.95 -18.99 -2.19
C TYR A 137 -1.47 -20.42 -2.06
N PRO A 138 -1.91 -21.06 -3.17
CA PRO A 138 -2.49 -22.40 -3.13
C PRO A 138 -1.48 -23.49 -2.72
N SER A 139 -0.21 -23.25 -2.99
CA SER A 139 0.91 -24.16 -2.72
C SER A 139 2.20 -23.38 -2.62
N GLU A 140 3.17 -23.91 -1.88
CA GLU A 140 4.58 -23.53 -1.97
C GLU A 140 5.42 -24.73 -2.47
N GLU A 141 6.62 -24.46 -2.96
CA GLU A 141 7.57 -25.44 -3.49
C GLU A 141 8.82 -25.58 -2.58
N GLY A 142 9.63 -26.61 -2.83
CA GLY A 142 10.88 -26.85 -2.10
C GLY A 142 10.74 -27.68 -0.82
N LEU A 143 11.78 -27.70 0.02
CA LEU A 143 11.82 -28.56 1.21
C LEU A 143 10.76 -28.14 2.22
N GLY A 144 9.95 -29.10 2.69
CA GLY A 144 8.88 -28.84 3.65
C GLY A 144 7.68 -28.11 3.06
N ALA A 145 7.47 -28.20 1.74
CA ALA A 145 6.33 -27.59 1.06
C ALA A 145 4.97 -27.94 1.68
N HIS A 146 4.14 -26.91 1.85
CA HIS A 146 2.77 -27.01 2.31
C HIS A 146 1.76 -26.73 1.19
N LYS A 147 0.58 -27.33 1.33
CA LYS A 147 -0.63 -26.88 0.65
C LYS A 147 -1.22 -25.77 1.49
N HIS A 148 -1.63 -24.68 0.85
CA HIS A 148 -2.11 -23.46 1.50
C HIS A 148 -1.01 -22.74 2.27
N ASP A 149 -0.43 -21.76 1.60
CA ASP A 149 0.55 -20.86 2.20
C ASP A 149 -0.08 -19.48 2.40
N VAL A 150 0.18 -18.87 3.56
CA VAL A 150 -0.37 -17.56 3.92
C VAL A 150 0.75 -16.72 4.48
N GLU A 151 1.00 -15.64 3.77
CA GLU A 151 2.05 -14.71 4.10
C GLU A 151 1.48 -13.33 4.38
N ALA A 152 2.27 -12.47 5.01
CA ALA A 152 1.78 -11.20 5.50
C ALA A 152 2.82 -10.07 5.50
N THR A 153 2.34 -8.85 5.34
CA THR A 153 3.13 -7.62 5.50
C THR A 153 2.43 -6.71 6.49
N TYR A 154 3.16 -6.25 7.52
CA TYR A 154 2.62 -5.35 8.54
C TYR A 154 3.24 -3.96 8.40
N PHE A 155 2.40 -2.93 8.44
CA PHE A 155 2.80 -1.54 8.49
C PHE A 155 2.50 -0.92 9.85
N LYS A 156 3.45 -0.15 10.35
CA LYS A 156 3.25 0.81 11.43
C LYS A 156 3.07 2.18 10.81
N VAL A 157 1.83 2.63 10.74
CA VAL A 157 1.48 3.93 10.17
C VAL A 157 1.47 4.97 11.30
N TYR A 158 2.16 6.07 11.11
CA TYR A 158 2.14 7.24 11.95
C TYR A 158 1.15 8.27 11.38
N VAL A 159 0.29 8.81 12.24
CA VAL A 159 -0.62 9.91 11.89
C VAL A 159 -0.03 11.21 12.41
N HIS A 160 0.41 12.06 11.49
CA HIS A 160 0.97 13.37 11.81
C HIS A 160 -0.13 14.43 11.85
N HIS A 161 -0.26 15.12 12.97
CA HIS A 161 -1.07 16.32 13.12
C HIS A 161 -0.25 17.54 12.72
N CYS A 162 -0.42 18.00 11.48
CA CYS A 162 0.42 19.04 10.92
C CYS A 162 0.31 20.35 11.70
N GLN A 163 1.44 21.05 11.88
CA GLN A 163 1.52 22.32 12.58
C GLN A 163 1.75 23.46 11.58
N GLY A 164 1.25 24.65 11.88
CA GLY A 164 1.47 25.83 11.02
C GLY A 164 0.64 25.87 9.73
N CYS A 165 -0.22 24.88 9.48
CA CYS A 165 -1.22 24.93 8.42
C CYS A 165 -2.35 25.92 8.79
N THR A 166 -3.00 26.54 7.78
CA THR A 166 -4.10 27.51 7.99
C THR A 166 -5.37 26.88 8.53
N THR A 167 -5.57 25.59 8.24
CA THR A 167 -6.65 24.75 8.76
C THR A 167 -6.05 23.48 9.35
N PRO A 168 -6.78 22.75 10.22
CA PRO A 168 -6.37 21.42 10.64
C PRO A 168 -6.02 20.56 9.42
N HIS A 169 -4.89 19.87 9.51
CA HIS A 169 -4.35 19.05 8.43
C HIS A 169 -3.65 17.83 9.02
N TYR A 170 -3.74 16.73 8.30
CA TYR A 170 -3.27 15.42 8.71
C TYR A 170 -2.38 14.86 7.62
N ALA A 171 -1.37 14.09 8.00
CA ALA A 171 -0.55 13.34 7.07
C ALA A 171 -0.31 11.92 7.59
N LEU A 172 -0.17 10.97 6.67
CA LEU A 172 0.16 9.60 6.96
C LEU A 172 1.59 9.31 6.51
N TYR A 173 2.32 8.63 7.38
CA TYR A 173 3.67 8.13 7.14
C TYR A 173 3.71 6.66 7.55
N ILE A 174 4.47 5.83 6.85
CA ILE A 174 4.78 4.48 7.34
C ILE A 174 6.12 4.61 8.08
N GLU A 175 6.16 4.31 9.38
CA GLU A 175 7.40 4.29 10.17
C GLU A 175 8.20 3.04 9.88
N ARG A 176 7.50 1.91 9.73
CA ARG A 176 8.10 0.59 9.59
C ARG A 176 7.24 -0.33 8.77
N THR A 177 7.92 -1.13 7.96
CA THR A 177 7.37 -2.27 7.25
C THR A 177 7.98 -3.54 7.81
N ILE A 178 7.15 -4.57 8.02
CA ILE A 178 7.57 -5.90 8.45
C ILE A 178 6.98 -6.90 7.46
N ALA A 179 7.80 -7.35 6.51
CA ALA A 179 7.43 -8.46 5.63
C ALA A 179 7.70 -9.78 6.37
N LYS A 180 6.72 -10.69 6.35
CA LYS A 180 6.75 -11.95 7.10
C LYS A 180 7.10 -13.11 6.18
N ALA A 181 7.64 -14.17 6.80
CA ALA A 181 7.64 -15.51 6.24
C ALA A 181 7.07 -16.49 7.27
N HIS A 182 6.13 -17.33 6.84
CA HIS A 182 5.50 -18.41 7.59
C HIS A 182 4.92 -18.00 8.96
N GLY A 183 4.60 -16.72 9.14
CA GLY A 183 4.08 -16.17 10.41
C GLY A 183 5.03 -16.27 11.61
N LEU A 184 6.32 -16.58 11.39
CA LEU A 184 7.31 -16.73 12.46
C LEU A 184 8.17 -15.47 12.61
N LEU A 185 8.24 -14.95 13.84
CA LEU A 185 8.99 -13.73 14.18
C LEU A 185 10.47 -13.79 13.73
N TRP A 186 11.08 -14.98 13.70
CA TRP A 186 12.48 -15.16 13.32
C TRP A 186 12.74 -14.90 11.84
N TYR A 187 11.72 -14.91 11.00
CA TYR A 187 11.82 -14.61 9.57
C TYR A 187 11.24 -13.25 9.21
N ASP A 188 11.05 -12.38 10.20
CA ASP A 188 10.63 -11.00 9.96
C ASP A 188 11.70 -10.23 9.19
N ASN A 189 11.38 -9.79 7.99
CA ASN A 189 12.15 -8.80 7.27
C ASN A 189 11.62 -7.40 7.64
N THR A 190 12.32 -6.73 8.54
CA THR A 190 11.88 -5.45 9.11
C THR A 190 12.68 -4.29 8.52
N LEU A 191 11.99 -3.39 7.84
CA LEU A 191 12.53 -2.11 7.37
C LEU A 191 11.98 -0.96 8.22
N VAL A 192 12.88 -0.25 8.90
CA VAL A 192 12.59 1.08 9.43
C VAL A 192 12.81 2.08 8.31
N THR A 193 11.81 2.92 8.05
CA THR A 193 11.77 3.78 6.88
C THR A 193 12.59 5.05 7.08
N ASP A 194 13.07 5.61 5.97
CA ASP A 194 13.82 6.87 5.95
C ASP A 194 13.68 7.60 4.60
N GLU A 195 14.54 8.59 4.35
CA GLU A 195 14.61 9.45 3.15
C GLU A 195 14.80 8.74 1.82
N TYR A 196 15.35 7.53 1.87
CA TYR A 196 15.60 6.70 0.70
C TYR A 196 14.52 5.64 0.52
N THR A 197 13.55 5.54 1.44
CA THR A 197 12.41 4.63 1.27
C THR A 197 11.43 5.21 0.26
N GLU A 198 11.05 4.41 -0.73
CA GLU A 198 10.00 4.74 -1.70
C GLU A 198 8.67 4.04 -1.34
N PHE A 199 7.57 4.68 -1.73
CA PHE A 199 6.22 4.16 -1.56
C PHE A 199 5.40 4.28 -2.85
N PRO A 200 4.40 3.42 -3.10
CA PRO A 200 3.95 2.32 -2.25
C PRO A 200 5.01 1.23 -2.06
N MET A 201 5.09 0.63 -0.88
CA MET A 201 6.17 -0.28 -0.52
C MET A 201 6.18 -1.50 -1.43
N THR A 202 7.31 -1.77 -2.07
CA THR A 202 7.49 -2.99 -2.86
C THR A 202 7.97 -4.14 -1.96
N ILE A 203 7.32 -5.29 -2.10
CA ILE A 203 7.62 -6.52 -1.39
C ILE A 203 8.08 -7.55 -2.42
N LEU A 204 9.34 -7.96 -2.32
CA LEU A 204 9.86 -9.06 -3.14
C LEU A 204 9.42 -10.37 -2.50
N VAL A 205 8.75 -11.20 -3.30
CA VAL A 205 8.26 -12.51 -2.89
C VAL A 205 9.24 -13.58 -3.37
N GLU A 206 9.78 -14.36 -2.43
CA GLU A 206 10.68 -15.47 -2.74
C GLU A 206 9.97 -16.50 -3.63
N GLU A 207 10.68 -16.93 -4.68
CA GLU A 207 10.20 -17.96 -5.59
C GLU A 207 9.92 -19.28 -4.88
N GLY A 208 8.72 -19.82 -5.08
CA GLY A 208 8.28 -21.10 -4.55
C GLY A 208 7.93 -21.07 -3.07
N LYS A 209 8.69 -20.38 -2.22
CA LYS A 209 8.49 -20.33 -0.76
C LYS A 209 7.65 -19.17 -0.26
N HIS A 210 7.58 -18.10 -1.04
CA HIS A 210 6.88 -16.85 -0.73
C HIS A 210 7.31 -16.11 0.55
N ALA A 211 8.47 -16.44 1.11
CA ALA A 211 9.09 -15.58 2.10
C ALA A 211 9.21 -14.16 1.53
N SER A 212 8.79 -13.17 2.31
CA SER A 212 8.66 -11.81 1.81
C SER A 212 9.76 -10.91 2.37
N CYS A 213 10.32 -10.05 1.54
CA CYS A 213 11.26 -9.02 1.95
C CYS A 213 10.92 -7.66 1.35
N THR A 214 11.31 -6.58 2.03
CA THR A 214 11.05 -5.23 1.56
C THR A 214 12.08 -4.80 0.52
N ASP A 215 11.62 -4.19 -0.56
CA ASP A 215 12.45 -3.44 -1.50
C ASP A 215 12.29 -1.95 -1.18
N LYS A 216 13.32 -1.40 -0.52
CA LYS A 216 13.29 -0.06 0.04
C LYS A 216 13.13 1.02 -1.03
N ASN A 217 13.73 0.84 -2.20
CA ASN A 217 13.92 1.88 -3.21
C ASN A 217 13.53 1.42 -4.62
N HIS A 218 12.80 0.30 -4.73
CA HIS A 218 12.24 -0.22 -5.97
C HIS A 218 13.27 -0.63 -7.03
N ASP A 219 14.49 -0.97 -6.60
CA ASP A 219 15.55 -1.39 -7.52
C ASP A 219 15.56 -2.90 -7.79
N GLY A 220 14.67 -3.65 -7.12
CA GLY A 220 14.56 -5.10 -7.23
C GLY A 220 15.70 -5.86 -6.56
N VAL A 221 16.56 -5.18 -5.78
CA VAL A 221 17.70 -5.77 -5.09
C VAL A 221 17.41 -5.82 -3.60
N TYR A 222 17.39 -7.03 -3.06
CA TYR A 222 17.33 -7.20 -1.61
C TYR A 222 18.60 -6.62 -0.95
N THR A 223 18.45 -5.50 -0.26
CA THR A 223 19.49 -4.84 0.51
C THR A 223 19.16 -4.96 2.00
N PRO A 224 19.77 -5.92 2.73
CA PRO A 224 19.49 -6.17 4.14
C PRO A 224 19.91 -5.03 5.07
#